data_AF-A0A228QE05-F1
#
_entry.id   AF-A0A228QE05-F1
#
_cell.length_a   1.000
_cell.length_b   1.000
_cell.length_c   1.000
_cell.angle_alpha   90.00
_cell.angle_beta   90.00
_cell.angle_gamma   90.00
#
_symmetry.space_group_name_H-M   'P 1'
#
loop_
_entity.id
_entity.type
_entity.pdbx_description
1 polymer ?
#
loop_
_entity_poly.entity_id
_entity_poly.type
_entity_poly.pdbx_seq_one_letter_code
_entity_poly.pdbx_strand_id
1 'polypeptide(L)'
;MPRLSARPLFAAWLAVSALFCAVPPARACDVPAAVTTIDPPGYYDDAAGYARAVKPMRDFISRLNASADHGDWSCVTSLLESWARADALMGRITGYQGDYERSWAGTDFAMVILRMPRDVRDANRARFDAIDPWLERIAIATRDAEAINHLHNNLVYWAGLDLIAIGTVTGNASLVDSGLLRVREGIRDIGPDGSLAREVKRGNRALHYHTFALLPLVFAAELVQRRHLDLYRENDGAIGRLANLVINAVDNPASFTAITPVGQDLFPWTLRDELSWVEPYYARFHDARLPAIIAPRRPFTEWRLGGEVTAVWGVPLP
;
A
#
# COMPACT_ATOMS: atom_id res chain seq x y z
N MET A 1 7.99 -72.96 64.57
CA MET A 1 8.40 -71.55 64.77
C MET A 1 9.06 -71.05 63.51
N PRO A 2 8.61 -69.91 62.94
CA PRO A 2 8.68 -69.64 61.50
C PRO A 2 10.03 -69.02 61.10
N ARG A 3 10.58 -69.43 59.97
CA ARG A 3 11.68 -68.71 59.28
C ARG A 3 11.09 -67.91 58.13
N LEU A 4 11.18 -66.59 58.26
CA LEU A 4 10.73 -65.60 57.30
C LEU A 4 11.55 -65.70 55.99
N SER A 5 10.83 -65.77 54.88
CA SER A 5 11.33 -65.66 53.51
C SER A 5 11.48 -64.19 53.14
N ALA A 6 12.72 -63.70 52.98
CA ALA A 6 13.00 -62.39 52.42
C ALA A 6 13.08 -62.47 50.88
N ARG A 7 12.13 -61.83 50.18
CA ARG A 7 12.20 -61.56 48.74
C ARG A 7 12.92 -60.22 48.52
N PRO A 8 13.85 -60.10 47.56
CA PRO A 8 14.41 -58.81 47.21
C PRO A 8 13.42 -58.04 46.31
N LEU A 9 13.16 -56.78 46.66
CA LEU A 9 12.42 -55.82 45.84
C LEU A 9 13.34 -55.28 44.75
N PHE A 10 13.07 -55.63 43.49
CA PHE A 10 13.63 -54.94 42.33
C PHE A 10 12.90 -53.60 42.16
N ALA A 11 13.58 -52.49 42.41
CA ALA A 11 13.10 -51.15 42.08
C ALA A 11 13.55 -50.82 40.64
N ALA A 12 12.63 -50.90 39.68
CA ALA A 12 12.85 -50.40 38.33
C ALA A 12 12.66 -48.88 38.31
N TRP A 13 13.75 -48.13 38.12
CA TRP A 13 13.72 -46.69 37.87
C TRP A 13 13.41 -46.45 36.38
N LEU A 14 12.18 -46.02 36.08
CA LEU A 14 11.82 -45.46 34.78
C LEU A 14 12.27 -44.00 34.74
N ALA A 15 13.38 -43.72 34.06
CA ALA A 15 13.79 -42.36 33.73
C ALA A 15 12.89 -41.84 32.61
N VAL A 16 11.98 -40.91 32.93
CA VAL A 16 11.24 -40.14 31.93
C VAL A 16 12.15 -39.02 31.43
N SER A 17 12.76 -39.21 30.27
CA SER A 17 13.45 -38.14 29.56
C SER A 17 12.43 -37.21 28.91
N ALA A 18 12.15 -36.08 29.56
CA ALA A 18 11.39 -35.00 28.93
C ALA A 18 12.26 -34.36 27.84
N LEU A 19 11.98 -34.68 26.57
CA LEU A 19 12.43 -33.87 25.45
C LEU A 19 11.69 -32.52 25.53
N PHE A 20 12.35 -31.52 26.12
CA PHE A 20 11.97 -30.13 25.87
C PHE A 20 12.31 -29.83 24.42
N CYS A 21 11.30 -29.81 23.54
CA CYS A 21 11.40 -29.11 22.28
C CYS A 21 11.65 -27.64 22.60
N ALA A 22 12.92 -27.23 22.61
CA ALA A 22 13.28 -25.82 22.67
C ALA A 22 12.74 -25.15 21.41
N VAL A 23 11.61 -24.46 21.55
CA VAL A 23 11.12 -23.55 20.52
C VAL A 23 12.24 -22.52 20.31
N PRO A 24 12.79 -22.37 19.10
CA PRO A 24 13.82 -21.36 18.86
C PRO A 24 13.28 -19.99 19.30
N PRO A 25 14.10 -19.15 19.97
CA PRO A 25 13.66 -17.83 20.38
C PRO A 25 13.15 -17.09 19.14
N ALA A 26 11.95 -16.53 19.24
CA ALA A 26 11.40 -15.66 18.21
C ALA A 26 12.48 -14.62 17.88
N ARG A 27 12.92 -14.59 16.62
CA ARG A 27 13.96 -13.66 16.17
C ARG A 27 13.42 -12.27 16.48
N ALA A 28 14.10 -11.52 17.36
CA ALA A 28 13.63 -10.20 17.73
C ALA A 28 13.52 -9.35 16.46
N CYS A 29 12.32 -8.84 16.19
CA CYS A 29 12.09 -7.89 15.11
C CYS A 29 12.93 -6.65 15.43
N ASP A 30 13.98 -6.40 14.66
CA ASP A 30 14.77 -5.19 14.81
C ASP A 30 13.96 -4.02 14.22
N VAL A 31 13.77 -2.96 15.01
CA VAL A 31 12.85 -1.88 14.70
C VAL A 31 13.67 -0.60 14.48
N PRO A 32 13.69 -0.04 13.25
CA PRO A 32 14.36 1.21 12.98
C PRO A 32 13.81 2.36 13.84
N ALA A 33 14.67 3.34 14.13
CA ALA A 33 14.25 4.57 14.81
C ALA A 33 13.09 5.25 14.07
N ALA A 34 12.09 5.70 14.84
CA ALA A 34 10.94 6.39 14.28
C ALA A 34 11.33 7.75 13.69
N VAL A 35 10.77 8.06 12.52
CA VAL A 35 10.89 9.38 11.89
C VAL A 35 9.73 10.23 12.40
N THR A 36 9.98 11.19 13.29
CA THR A 36 8.92 12.07 13.81
C THR A 36 8.40 13.02 12.73
N THR A 37 9.29 13.63 11.95
CA THR A 37 8.93 14.59 10.88
C THR A 37 9.51 14.13 9.55
N ILE A 38 8.66 14.07 8.51
CA ILE A 38 9.08 13.90 7.12
C ILE A 38 8.84 15.21 6.37
N ASP A 39 9.90 15.97 6.08
CA ASP A 39 9.81 17.27 5.40
C ASP A 39 10.96 17.42 4.38
N PRO A 40 10.97 16.59 3.32
CA PRO A 40 11.99 16.65 2.29
C PRO A 40 11.79 17.89 1.39
N PRO A 41 12.84 18.35 0.67
CA PRO A 41 12.63 19.26 -0.45
C PRO A 41 11.78 18.58 -1.54
N GLY A 42 11.20 19.38 -2.43
CA GLY A 42 10.49 18.86 -3.60
C GLY A 42 11.39 17.98 -4.46
N TYR A 43 10.85 16.87 -4.98
CA TYR A 43 11.62 15.95 -5.83
C TYR A 43 12.24 16.64 -7.06
N TYR A 44 11.50 17.55 -7.69
CA TYR A 44 11.96 18.29 -8.86
C TYR A 44 12.84 19.51 -8.49
N ASP A 45 12.87 19.90 -7.22
CA ASP A 45 13.69 21.01 -6.72
C ASP A 45 15.09 20.53 -6.31
N ASP A 46 15.17 19.42 -5.57
CA ASP A 46 16.43 18.77 -5.18
C ASP A 46 16.22 17.24 -5.03
N ALA A 47 16.37 16.50 -6.13
CA ALA A 47 16.20 15.06 -6.14
C ALA A 47 17.14 14.32 -5.16
N ALA A 48 18.38 14.82 -4.99
CA ALA A 48 19.36 14.18 -4.11
C ALA A 48 19.05 14.46 -2.64
N GLY A 49 18.65 15.68 -2.29
CA GLY A 49 18.16 16.04 -0.97
C GLY A 49 16.87 15.31 -0.61
N TYR A 50 15.94 15.22 -1.55
CA TYR A 50 14.72 14.43 -1.43
C TYR A 50 15.07 12.98 -1.08
N ALA A 51 15.92 12.32 -1.89
CA ALA A 51 16.31 10.93 -1.68
C ALA A 51 16.95 10.69 -0.31
N ARG A 52 17.81 11.60 0.15
CA ARG A 52 18.42 11.51 1.49
C ARG A 52 17.37 11.66 2.61
N ALA A 53 16.47 12.62 2.48
CA ALA A 53 15.49 12.96 3.52
C ALA A 53 14.40 11.88 3.68
N VAL A 54 13.94 11.27 2.58
CA VAL A 54 12.94 10.19 2.65
C VAL A 54 13.52 8.84 3.05
N LYS A 55 14.85 8.66 2.97
CA LYS A 55 15.49 7.35 3.16
C LYS A 55 15.11 6.65 4.48
N PRO A 56 15.15 7.31 5.66
CA PRO A 56 14.82 6.61 6.91
C PRO A 56 13.38 6.09 6.94
N MET A 57 12.43 6.85 6.36
CA MET A 57 11.04 6.41 6.23
C MET A 57 10.90 5.26 5.23
N ARG A 58 11.58 5.35 4.08
CA ARG A 58 11.61 4.31 3.06
C ARG A 58 12.25 3.02 3.55
N ASP A 59 13.29 3.08 4.38
CA ASP A 59 13.93 1.93 4.99
C ASP A 59 12.97 1.20 5.94
N PHE A 60 12.19 1.94 6.73
CA PHE A 60 11.13 1.35 7.57
C PHE A 60 10.04 0.68 6.74
N ILE A 61 9.50 1.37 5.72
CA ILE A 61 8.49 0.82 4.81
C ILE A 61 9.01 -0.43 4.10
N SER A 62 10.25 -0.41 3.61
CA SER A 62 10.88 -1.57 2.97
C SER A 62 10.95 -2.76 3.94
N ARG A 63 11.31 -2.52 5.20
CA ARG A 63 11.34 -3.57 6.23
C ARG A 63 9.95 -4.09 6.59
N LEU A 64 8.97 -3.20 6.69
CA LEU A 64 7.58 -3.55 6.94
C LEU A 64 7.05 -4.47 5.84
N ASN A 65 7.24 -4.08 4.59
CA ASN A 65 6.84 -4.84 3.42
C ASN A 65 7.58 -6.19 3.35
N ALA A 66 8.91 -6.22 3.50
CA ALA A 66 9.67 -7.46 3.50
C ALA A 66 9.24 -8.43 4.63
N SER A 67 8.88 -7.91 5.80
CA SER A 67 8.36 -8.73 6.90
C SER A 67 7.00 -9.33 6.55
N ALA A 68 6.13 -8.53 5.93
CA ALA A 68 4.84 -9.01 5.43
C ALA A 68 5.02 -10.04 4.30
N ASP A 69 5.99 -9.86 3.40
CA ASP A 69 6.25 -10.75 2.26
C ASP A 69 6.73 -12.13 2.73
N HIS A 70 7.48 -12.17 3.84
CA HIS A 70 7.89 -13.41 4.50
C HIS A 70 6.81 -13.99 5.45
N GLY A 71 5.66 -13.34 5.59
CA GLY A 71 4.60 -13.75 6.53
C GLY A 71 4.98 -13.58 8.00
N ASP A 72 6.00 -12.79 8.32
CA ASP A 72 6.39 -12.44 9.70
C ASP A 72 5.48 -11.35 10.26
N TRP A 73 4.22 -11.71 10.49
CA TRP A 73 3.19 -10.80 10.98
C TRP A 73 3.46 -10.31 12.40
N SER A 74 4.20 -11.07 13.21
CA SER A 74 4.64 -10.63 14.53
C SER A 74 5.60 -9.44 14.42
N CYS A 75 6.55 -9.48 13.47
CA CYS A 75 7.43 -8.36 13.19
C CYS A 75 6.68 -7.18 12.57
N VAL A 76 5.77 -7.40 11.62
CA VAL A 76 4.89 -6.35 11.06
C VAL A 76 4.16 -5.58 12.17
N THR A 77 3.47 -6.27 13.07
CA THR A 77 2.74 -5.60 14.16
C THR A 77 3.70 -4.87 15.11
N SER A 78 4.89 -5.42 15.37
CA SER A 78 5.88 -4.77 16.25
C SER A 78 6.49 -3.50 15.65
N LEU A 79 6.74 -3.49 14.33
CA LEU A 79 7.18 -2.31 13.58
C LEU A 79 6.14 -1.19 13.67
N LEU A 80 4.87 -1.50 13.33
CA LEU A 80 3.77 -0.53 13.36
C LEU A 80 3.50 -0.01 14.78
N GLU A 81 3.47 -0.89 15.78
CA GLU A 81 3.26 -0.50 17.19
C GLU A 81 4.37 0.43 17.70
N SER A 82 5.63 0.19 17.29
CA SER A 82 6.74 1.05 17.69
C SER A 82 6.63 2.44 17.08
N TRP A 83 6.30 2.54 15.80
CA TRP A 83 6.11 3.83 15.13
C TRP A 83 4.89 4.59 15.65
N ALA A 84 3.80 3.87 15.94
CA ALA A 84 2.62 4.44 16.58
C ALA A 84 2.93 5.03 17.97
N ARG A 85 3.67 4.30 18.82
CA ARG A 85 4.08 4.78 20.16
C ARG A 85 5.00 6.00 20.10
N ALA A 86 5.83 6.10 19.07
CA ALA A 86 6.77 7.20 18.88
C ALA A 86 6.15 8.41 18.16
N ASP A 87 4.85 8.37 17.84
CA ASP A 87 4.15 9.40 17.08
C ASP A 87 4.87 9.74 15.75
N ALA A 88 5.32 8.70 15.05
CA ALA A 88 6.04 8.83 13.79
C ALA A 88 5.18 9.57 12.75
N LEU A 89 5.83 10.37 11.91
CA LEU A 89 5.28 11.21 10.84
C LEU A 89 4.35 12.34 11.28
N MET A 90 4.08 12.51 12.57
CA MET A 90 3.15 13.53 13.09
C MET A 90 3.80 14.87 13.42
N GLY A 91 5.12 14.98 13.24
CA GLY A 91 5.84 16.24 13.40
C GLY A 91 5.44 17.30 12.36
N ARG A 92 5.77 18.55 12.68
CA ARG A 92 5.41 19.71 11.84
C ARG A 92 6.11 19.65 10.48
N ILE A 93 5.33 19.82 9.42
CA ILE A 93 5.81 19.98 8.05
C ILE A 93 5.81 21.48 7.70
N THR A 94 6.86 21.94 7.05
CA THR A 94 7.02 23.32 6.58
C THR A 94 6.95 23.45 5.07
N GLY A 95 7.37 22.42 4.33
CA GLY A 95 7.20 22.34 2.87
C GLY A 95 5.85 21.75 2.46
N TYR A 96 5.74 21.36 1.19
CA TYR A 96 4.56 20.67 0.65
C TYR A 96 4.80 19.16 0.48
N GLN A 97 6.04 18.76 0.21
CA GLN A 97 6.37 17.39 -0.16
C GLN A 97 6.16 16.41 1.01
N GLY A 98 6.38 16.88 2.24
CA GLY A 98 6.13 16.08 3.44
C GLY A 98 4.70 15.57 3.55
N ASP A 99 3.70 16.38 3.16
CA ASP A 99 2.29 15.98 3.24
C ASP A 99 2.00 14.81 2.30
N TYR A 100 2.64 14.80 1.11
CA TYR A 100 2.52 13.70 0.15
C TYR A 100 3.19 12.44 0.70
N GLU A 101 4.38 12.56 1.29
CA GLU A 101 5.09 11.43 1.89
C GLU A 101 4.33 10.82 3.07
N ARG A 102 3.75 11.66 3.93
CA ARG A 102 2.90 11.20 5.04
C ARG A 102 1.70 10.41 4.51
N SER A 103 0.98 10.96 3.53
CA SER A 103 -0.19 10.30 2.93
C SER A 103 0.17 8.96 2.29
N TRP A 104 1.26 8.92 1.51
CA TRP A 104 1.68 7.68 0.88
C TRP A 104 2.19 6.62 1.86
N ALA A 105 2.88 7.02 2.93
CA ALA A 105 3.29 6.11 3.99
C ALA A 105 2.09 5.55 4.77
N GLY A 106 1.09 6.39 5.08
CA GLY A 106 -0.17 5.96 5.67
C GLY A 106 -0.89 4.92 4.81
N THR A 107 -0.91 5.13 3.49
CA THR A 107 -1.48 4.19 2.53
C THR A 107 -0.77 2.84 2.59
N ASP A 108 0.57 2.81 2.57
CA ASP A 108 1.36 1.58 2.70
C ASP A 108 1.01 0.81 3.98
N PHE A 109 1.01 1.50 5.13
CA PHE A 109 0.73 0.86 6.42
C PHE A 109 -0.64 0.19 6.44
N ALA A 110 -1.67 0.89 5.94
CA ALA A 110 -3.00 0.33 5.85
C ALA A 110 -3.08 -0.85 4.87
N MET A 111 -2.42 -0.75 3.71
CA MET A 111 -2.41 -1.81 2.70
C MET A 111 -1.71 -3.08 3.21
N VAL A 112 -0.60 -2.95 3.96
CA VAL A 112 0.06 -4.09 4.64
C VAL A 112 -0.87 -4.75 5.66
N ILE A 113 -1.61 -3.96 6.45
CA ILE A 113 -2.58 -4.51 7.42
C ILE A 113 -3.73 -5.23 6.70
N LEU A 114 -4.24 -4.70 5.58
CA LEU A 114 -5.29 -5.34 4.78
C LEU A 114 -4.85 -6.71 4.22
N ARG A 115 -3.56 -6.84 3.91
CA ARG A 115 -2.90 -8.06 3.45
C ARG A 115 -2.80 -9.16 4.51
N MET A 116 -2.69 -8.77 5.78
CA MET A 116 -2.55 -9.70 6.90
C MET A 116 -3.75 -10.69 6.96
N PRO A 117 -3.53 -12.00 7.21
CA PRO A 117 -4.62 -12.95 7.39
C PRO A 117 -5.60 -12.50 8.49
N ARG A 118 -6.89 -12.80 8.31
CA ARG A 118 -7.95 -12.36 9.22
C ARG A 118 -7.74 -12.87 10.64
N ASP A 119 -7.46 -14.16 10.78
CA ASP A 119 -7.17 -14.83 12.05
C ASP A 119 -5.97 -14.20 12.76
N VAL A 120 -4.92 -13.83 12.02
CA VAL A 120 -3.75 -13.13 12.59
C VAL A 120 -4.13 -11.71 13.05
N ARG A 121 -4.95 -10.97 12.29
CA ARG A 121 -5.45 -9.66 12.73
C ARG A 121 -6.32 -9.75 13.98
N ASP A 122 -7.22 -10.72 14.02
CA ASP A 122 -8.13 -10.93 15.14
C ASP A 122 -7.35 -11.30 16.41
N ALA A 123 -6.35 -12.17 16.29
CA ALA A 123 -5.46 -12.53 17.39
C ALA A 123 -4.62 -11.35 17.92
N ASN A 124 -4.36 -10.33 17.08
CA ASN A 124 -3.61 -9.12 17.45
C ASN A 124 -4.52 -7.91 17.71
N ARG A 125 -5.84 -8.08 17.89
CA ARG A 125 -6.78 -6.96 17.96
C ARG A 125 -6.39 -5.90 19.00
N ALA A 126 -6.05 -6.30 20.23
CA ALA A 126 -5.67 -5.35 21.27
C ALA A 126 -4.43 -4.49 20.91
N ARG A 127 -3.51 -5.02 20.09
CA ARG A 127 -2.36 -4.25 19.60
C ARG A 127 -2.79 -3.26 18.53
N PHE A 128 -3.68 -3.67 17.63
CA PHE A 128 -4.24 -2.77 16.64
C PHE A 128 -5.11 -1.68 17.24
N ASP A 129 -5.88 -1.95 18.30
CA ASP A 129 -6.64 -0.92 19.02
C ASP A 129 -5.72 0.19 19.57
N ALA A 130 -4.44 -0.11 19.83
CA ALA A 130 -3.42 0.87 20.21
C ALA A 130 -2.74 1.57 19.00
N ILE A 131 -2.76 0.96 17.81
CA ILE A 131 -2.17 1.49 16.56
C ILE A 131 -3.19 2.37 15.81
N ASP A 132 -4.46 1.98 15.82
CA ASP A 132 -5.53 2.57 15.03
C ASP A 132 -5.62 4.10 15.22
N PRO A 133 -5.57 4.68 16.44
CA PRO A 133 -5.61 6.12 16.63
C PRO A 133 -4.45 6.88 15.96
N TRP A 134 -3.27 6.26 15.81
CA TRP A 134 -2.14 6.86 15.10
C TRP A 134 -2.36 6.86 13.58
N LEU A 135 -2.85 5.76 13.02
CA LEU A 135 -3.24 5.69 11.61
C LEU A 135 -4.33 6.72 11.29
N GLU A 136 -5.35 6.83 12.13
CA GLU A 136 -6.40 7.84 11.94
C GLU A 136 -5.86 9.26 11.99
N ARG A 137 -4.89 9.57 12.85
CA ARG A 137 -4.23 10.88 12.85
C ARG A 137 -3.46 11.16 11.56
N ILE A 138 -2.80 10.15 10.99
CA ILE A 138 -2.16 10.27 9.67
C ILE A 138 -3.21 10.62 8.61
N ALA A 139 -4.30 9.85 8.53
CA ALA A 139 -5.40 10.09 7.60
C ALA A 139 -6.03 11.48 7.78
N ILE A 140 -6.31 11.89 9.02
CA ILE A 140 -6.87 13.21 9.32
C ILE A 140 -5.91 14.32 8.88
N ALA A 141 -4.61 14.18 9.14
CA ALA A 141 -3.61 15.12 8.66
C ALA A 141 -3.57 15.19 7.12
N THR A 142 -3.65 14.05 6.43
CA THR A 142 -3.78 13.99 4.96
C THR A 142 -5.05 14.70 4.48
N ARG A 143 -6.20 14.44 5.13
CA ARG A 143 -7.50 15.06 4.80
C ARG A 143 -7.43 16.57 4.90
N ASP A 144 -6.75 17.07 5.92
CA ASP A 144 -6.70 18.50 6.26
C ASP A 144 -5.50 19.23 5.62
N ALA A 145 -4.65 18.50 4.87
CA ALA A 145 -3.48 19.06 4.20
C ALA A 145 -3.88 19.97 3.02
N GLU A 146 -3.84 21.29 3.26
CA GLU A 146 -4.08 22.29 2.22
C GLU A 146 -3.12 22.14 1.04
N ALA A 147 -1.87 21.73 1.30
CA ALA A 147 -0.87 21.43 0.27
C ALA A 147 -1.34 20.40 -0.76
N ILE A 148 -2.26 19.50 -0.39
CA ILE A 148 -2.88 18.52 -1.29
C ILE A 148 -4.19 19.05 -1.86
N ASN A 149 -5.07 19.57 -1.00
CA ASN A 149 -6.47 19.83 -1.35
C ASN A 149 -6.64 20.86 -2.48
N HIS A 150 -5.75 21.86 -2.60
CA HIS A 150 -5.86 22.88 -3.65
C HIS A 150 -5.39 22.41 -5.05
N LEU A 151 -4.76 21.23 -5.15
CA LEU A 151 -4.12 20.78 -6.39
C LEU A 151 -5.12 20.23 -7.42
N HIS A 152 -6.18 19.59 -6.93
CA HIS A 152 -7.23 18.97 -7.74
C HIS A 152 -6.69 18.01 -8.83
N ASN A 153 -5.60 17.28 -8.54
CA ASN A 153 -4.90 16.38 -9.46
C ASN A 153 -4.66 15.01 -8.81
N ASN A 154 -3.83 14.16 -9.40
CA ASN A 154 -3.50 12.82 -8.88
C ASN A 154 -3.18 12.75 -7.37
N LEU A 155 -2.60 13.79 -6.77
CA LEU A 155 -2.28 13.81 -5.34
C LEU A 155 -3.53 13.82 -4.46
N VAL A 156 -4.63 14.43 -4.93
CA VAL A 156 -5.94 14.36 -4.26
C VAL A 156 -6.47 12.93 -4.32
N TYR A 157 -6.27 12.22 -5.42
CA TYR A 157 -6.75 10.84 -5.59
C TYR A 157 -5.97 9.88 -4.68
N TRP A 158 -4.65 10.06 -4.58
CA TRP A 158 -3.80 9.36 -3.61
C TRP A 158 -4.21 9.62 -2.16
N ALA A 159 -4.47 10.88 -1.80
CA ALA A 159 -5.04 11.19 -0.49
C ALA A 159 -6.41 10.50 -0.30
N GLY A 160 -7.22 10.38 -1.35
CA GLY A 160 -8.45 9.61 -1.31
C GLY A 160 -8.25 8.13 -0.98
N LEU A 161 -7.24 7.50 -1.60
CA LEU A 161 -6.87 6.10 -1.29
C LEU A 161 -6.36 5.96 0.15
N ASP A 162 -5.51 6.86 0.64
CA ASP A 162 -5.02 6.87 2.03
C ASP A 162 -6.18 6.83 3.03
N LEU A 163 -7.15 7.75 2.87
CA LEU A 163 -8.33 7.83 3.73
C LEU A 163 -9.21 6.58 3.66
N ILE A 164 -9.40 6.01 2.47
CA ILE A 164 -10.17 4.77 2.27
C ILE A 164 -9.46 3.59 2.92
N ALA A 165 -8.17 3.43 2.69
CA ALA A 165 -7.38 2.31 3.20
C ALA A 165 -7.33 2.36 4.74
N ILE A 166 -6.99 3.51 5.32
CA ILE A 166 -6.95 3.70 6.77
C ILE A 166 -8.34 3.52 7.38
N GLY A 167 -9.36 4.19 6.83
CA GLY A 167 -10.73 4.05 7.33
C GLY A 167 -11.26 2.61 7.24
N THR A 168 -10.79 1.81 6.28
CA THR A 168 -11.14 0.40 6.17
C THR A 168 -10.49 -0.44 7.26
N VAL A 169 -9.21 -0.22 7.58
CA VAL A 169 -8.51 -1.01 8.62
C VAL A 169 -8.92 -0.63 10.04
N THR A 170 -9.24 0.64 10.29
CA THR A 170 -9.67 1.11 11.61
C THR A 170 -11.19 1.03 11.82
N GLY A 171 -11.95 0.69 10.78
CA GLY A 171 -13.42 0.67 10.84
C GLY A 171 -14.07 2.06 10.87
N ASN A 172 -13.33 3.10 10.52
CA ASN A 172 -13.80 4.48 10.53
C ASN A 172 -14.48 4.86 9.21
N ALA A 173 -15.81 4.75 9.21
CA ALA A 173 -16.64 5.07 8.05
C ALA A 173 -16.47 6.52 7.55
N SER A 174 -16.24 7.49 8.45
CA SER A 174 -16.11 8.90 8.08
C SER A 174 -14.84 9.17 7.26
N LEU A 175 -13.75 8.44 7.52
CA LEU A 175 -12.53 8.53 6.72
C LEU A 175 -12.77 7.94 5.33
N VAL A 176 -13.42 6.77 5.24
CA VAL A 176 -13.76 6.17 3.95
C VAL A 176 -14.64 7.10 3.12
N ASP A 177 -15.65 7.73 3.73
CA ASP A 177 -16.55 8.65 3.04
C ASP A 177 -15.80 9.91 2.56
N SER A 178 -14.86 10.43 3.36
CA SER A 178 -14.00 11.56 2.99
C SER A 178 -13.03 11.21 1.84
N GLY A 179 -12.55 9.97 1.79
CA GLY A 179 -11.71 9.48 0.70
C GLY A 179 -12.49 9.25 -0.58
N LEU A 180 -13.72 8.75 -0.48
CA LEU A 180 -14.63 8.60 -1.62
C LEU A 180 -14.91 9.94 -2.33
N LEU A 181 -15.05 11.05 -1.59
CA LEU A 181 -15.22 12.37 -2.20
C LEU A 181 -14.05 12.74 -3.13
N ARG A 182 -12.82 12.43 -2.72
CA ARG A 182 -11.57 12.72 -3.44
C ARG A 182 -11.34 11.79 -4.63
N VAL A 183 -11.59 10.49 -4.44
CA VAL A 183 -11.52 9.51 -5.55
C VAL A 183 -12.57 9.85 -6.61
N ARG A 184 -13.77 10.25 -6.20
CA ARG A 184 -14.82 10.69 -7.12
C ARG A 184 -14.49 12.00 -7.83
N GLU A 185 -13.64 12.85 -7.26
CA GLU A 185 -13.09 14.00 -7.97
C GLU A 185 -12.26 13.53 -9.17
N GLY A 186 -11.32 12.61 -8.96
CA GLY A 186 -10.54 12.03 -10.06
C GLY A 186 -11.39 11.31 -11.11
N ILE A 187 -12.42 10.57 -10.68
CA ILE A 187 -13.37 9.94 -11.60
C ILE A 187 -14.08 10.98 -12.48
N ARG A 188 -14.46 12.14 -11.93
CA ARG A 188 -15.10 13.24 -12.67
C ARG A 188 -14.12 13.97 -13.59
N ASP A 189 -12.85 14.07 -13.20
CA ASP A 189 -11.81 14.76 -13.97
C ASP A 189 -11.41 14.00 -15.25
N ILE A 190 -11.70 12.70 -15.33
CA ILE A 190 -11.40 11.88 -16.52
C ILE A 190 -12.34 12.26 -17.67
N GLY A 191 -11.73 12.80 -18.72
CA GLY A 191 -12.40 13.21 -19.95
C GLY A 191 -13.01 12.05 -20.75
N PRO A 192 -13.79 12.37 -21.79
CA PRO A 192 -14.40 11.37 -22.67
C PRO A 192 -13.37 10.54 -23.45
N ASP A 193 -12.17 11.08 -23.67
CA ASP A 193 -11.03 10.37 -24.29
C ASP A 193 -10.15 9.61 -23.28
N GLY A 194 -10.53 9.61 -22.00
CA GLY A 194 -9.79 8.99 -20.90
C GLY A 194 -8.65 9.86 -20.34
N SER A 195 -8.42 11.05 -20.89
CA SER A 195 -7.34 11.93 -20.42
C SER A 195 -7.73 12.72 -19.16
N LEU A 196 -6.71 13.13 -18.41
CA LEU A 196 -6.81 14.02 -17.26
C LEU A 196 -6.18 15.36 -17.63
N ALA A 197 -6.98 16.42 -17.75
CA ALA A 197 -6.52 17.72 -18.25
C ALA A 197 -5.34 18.31 -17.47
N ARG A 198 -5.26 18.07 -16.14
CA ARG A 198 -4.13 18.53 -15.32
C ARG A 198 -2.87 17.71 -15.53
N GLU A 199 -3.01 16.43 -15.83
CA GLU A 199 -1.87 15.56 -16.11
C GLU A 199 -1.32 15.81 -17.51
N VAL A 200 -2.16 16.20 -18.48
CA VAL A 200 -1.70 16.70 -19.78
C VAL A 200 -0.78 17.92 -19.65
N LYS A 201 -1.05 18.81 -18.69
CA LYS A 201 -0.22 20.00 -18.42
C LYS A 201 1.18 19.68 -17.90
N ARG A 202 1.48 18.40 -17.60
CA ARG A 202 2.81 17.93 -17.19
C ARG A 202 3.76 17.69 -18.38
N GLY A 203 3.31 18.02 -19.60
CA GLY A 203 4.16 18.06 -20.80
C GLY A 203 4.70 16.68 -21.16
N ASN A 204 6.02 16.54 -21.20
CA ASN A 204 6.68 15.27 -21.52
C ASN A 204 6.49 14.20 -20.42
N ARG A 205 5.92 14.54 -19.25
CA ARG A 205 5.59 13.59 -18.19
C ARG A 205 4.10 13.22 -18.15
N ALA A 206 3.29 13.66 -19.11
CA ALA A 206 1.84 13.46 -19.08
C ALA A 206 1.42 11.99 -18.95
N LEU A 207 1.98 11.08 -19.75
CA LEU A 207 1.66 9.64 -19.70
C LEU A 207 2.06 9.01 -18.36
N HIS A 208 3.18 9.43 -17.78
CA HIS A 208 3.55 9.00 -16.42
C HIS A 208 2.49 9.42 -15.41
N TYR A 209 2.04 10.68 -15.44
CA TYR A 209 1.03 11.14 -14.50
C TYR A 209 -0.38 10.55 -14.72
N HIS A 210 -0.75 10.15 -15.93
CA HIS A 210 -1.97 9.36 -16.16
C HIS A 210 -1.87 7.96 -15.52
N THR A 211 -0.71 7.32 -15.67
CA THR A 211 -0.43 6.02 -15.04
C THR A 211 -0.44 6.13 -13.52
N PHE A 212 0.21 7.18 -12.99
CA PHE A 212 0.29 7.46 -11.56
C PHE A 212 -1.07 7.84 -10.94
N ALA A 213 -1.94 8.52 -11.69
CA ALA A 213 -3.31 8.83 -11.27
C ALA A 213 -4.22 7.61 -11.24
N LEU A 214 -3.98 6.62 -12.10
CA LEU A 214 -4.82 5.43 -12.20
C LEU A 214 -4.66 4.48 -11.00
N LEU A 215 -3.46 4.39 -10.43
CA LEU A 215 -3.17 3.60 -9.22
C LEU A 215 -4.21 3.83 -8.11
N PRO A 216 -4.32 5.03 -7.51
CA PRO A 216 -5.22 5.23 -6.38
C PRO A 216 -6.69 5.02 -6.74
N LEU A 217 -7.10 5.29 -7.98
CA LEU A 217 -8.48 5.09 -8.43
C LEU A 217 -8.86 3.61 -8.51
N VAL A 218 -7.98 2.78 -9.06
CA VAL A 218 -8.19 1.32 -9.16
C VAL A 218 -8.21 0.69 -7.77
N PHE A 219 -7.21 0.97 -6.93
CA PHE A 219 -7.15 0.38 -5.60
C PHE A 219 -8.30 0.86 -4.70
N ALA A 220 -8.71 2.13 -4.80
CA ALA A 220 -9.89 2.61 -4.09
C ALA A 220 -11.15 1.89 -4.57
N ALA A 221 -11.31 1.70 -5.88
CA ALA A 221 -12.44 0.97 -6.46
C ALA A 221 -12.53 -0.46 -5.92
N GLU A 222 -11.40 -1.16 -5.79
CA GLU A 222 -11.37 -2.51 -5.20
C GLU A 222 -11.71 -2.52 -3.71
N LEU A 223 -11.15 -1.60 -2.91
CA LEU A 223 -11.35 -1.58 -1.47
C LEU A 223 -12.82 -1.33 -1.08
N VAL A 224 -13.51 -0.45 -1.81
CA VAL A 224 -14.89 -0.08 -1.48
C VAL A 224 -15.95 -1.05 -2.01
N GLN A 225 -15.57 -2.10 -2.76
CA GLN A 225 -16.52 -3.13 -3.21
C GLN A 225 -17.24 -3.81 -2.06
N ARG A 226 -16.58 -3.97 -0.91
CA ARG A 226 -17.18 -4.54 0.31
C ARG A 226 -18.32 -3.69 0.87
N ARG A 227 -18.41 -2.43 0.46
CA ARG A 227 -19.50 -1.49 0.79
C ARG A 227 -20.57 -1.43 -0.31
N HIS A 228 -20.53 -2.37 -1.28
CA HIS A 228 -21.44 -2.43 -2.43
C HIS A 228 -21.41 -1.20 -3.34
N LEU A 229 -20.28 -0.48 -3.36
CA LEU A 229 -20.03 0.64 -4.26
C LEU A 229 -19.22 0.14 -5.47
N ASP A 230 -19.66 0.50 -6.67
CA ASP A 230 -18.96 0.16 -7.91
C ASP A 230 -18.43 1.43 -8.59
N LEU A 231 -17.24 1.85 -8.16
CA LEU A 231 -16.57 3.04 -8.70
C LEU A 231 -16.20 2.90 -10.18
N TYR A 232 -16.06 1.67 -10.69
CA TYR A 232 -15.78 1.46 -12.11
C TYR A 232 -16.96 1.83 -13.01
N ARG A 233 -18.18 1.88 -12.48
CA ARG A 233 -19.38 2.27 -13.25
C ARG A 233 -19.67 3.77 -13.21
N GLU A 234 -19.02 4.51 -12.31
CA GLU A 234 -19.26 5.94 -12.17
C GLU A 234 -18.71 6.73 -13.38
N ASN A 235 -19.35 7.87 -13.67
CA ASN A 235 -19.02 8.76 -14.79
C ASN A 235 -18.85 8.00 -16.13
N ASP A 236 -19.82 7.15 -16.45
CA ASP A 236 -19.86 6.33 -17.68
C ASP A 236 -18.60 5.48 -17.91
N GLY A 237 -18.09 4.85 -16.84
CA GLY A 237 -16.93 3.97 -16.94
C GLY A 237 -15.59 4.69 -16.99
N ALA A 238 -15.47 5.84 -16.31
CA ALA A 238 -14.31 6.73 -16.40
C ALA A 238 -12.97 6.05 -16.09
N ILE A 239 -12.89 5.27 -15.01
CA ILE A 239 -11.66 4.52 -14.68
C ILE A 239 -11.26 3.59 -15.84
N GLY A 240 -12.24 2.95 -16.49
CA GLY A 240 -12.00 2.13 -17.68
C GLY A 240 -11.49 2.91 -18.88
N ARG A 241 -11.97 4.15 -19.10
CA ARG A 241 -11.44 5.03 -20.17
C ARG A 241 -9.97 5.38 -19.91
N LEU A 242 -9.63 5.77 -18.68
CA LEU A 242 -8.24 6.04 -18.29
C LEU A 242 -7.35 4.79 -18.41
N ALA A 243 -7.84 3.62 -17.95
CA ALA A 243 -7.13 2.36 -18.10
C ALA A 243 -6.87 2.01 -19.57
N ASN A 244 -7.87 2.17 -20.44
CA ASN A 244 -7.72 1.95 -21.88
C ASN A 244 -6.66 2.87 -22.50
N LEU A 245 -6.63 4.14 -22.11
CA LEU A 245 -5.61 5.09 -22.56
C LEU A 245 -4.20 4.61 -22.18
N VAL A 246 -4.00 4.17 -20.94
CA VAL A 246 -2.69 3.66 -20.48
C VAL A 246 -2.33 2.33 -21.16
N ILE A 247 -3.26 1.38 -21.30
CA ILE A 247 -3.03 0.09 -21.98
C ILE A 247 -2.57 0.32 -23.42
N ASN A 248 -3.26 1.20 -24.15
CA ASN A 248 -2.90 1.52 -25.54
C ASN A 248 -1.51 2.15 -25.62
N ALA A 249 -1.13 3.00 -24.66
CA ALA A 249 0.19 3.62 -24.61
C ALA A 249 1.32 2.64 -24.22
N VAL A 250 1.02 1.60 -23.45
CA VAL A 250 1.98 0.51 -23.14
C VAL A 250 2.26 -0.33 -24.38
N ASP A 251 1.21 -0.69 -25.12
CA ASP A 251 1.30 -1.50 -26.34
C ASP A 251 1.91 -0.71 -27.51
N ASN A 252 1.45 0.52 -27.71
CA ASN A 252 1.93 1.44 -28.72
C ASN A 252 2.15 2.84 -28.12
N PRO A 253 3.38 3.21 -27.74
CA PRO A 253 3.69 4.53 -27.18
C PRO A 253 3.27 5.71 -28.06
N ALA A 254 3.22 5.53 -29.39
CA ALA A 254 2.76 6.58 -30.31
C ALA A 254 1.25 6.84 -30.21
N SER A 255 0.45 5.93 -29.64
CA SER A 255 -0.99 6.14 -29.46
C SER A 255 -1.30 7.37 -28.57
N PHE A 256 -0.38 7.73 -27.66
CA PHE A 256 -0.56 8.86 -26.76
C PHE A 256 -0.51 10.22 -27.48
N THR A 257 -0.07 10.27 -28.75
CA THR A 257 -0.11 11.51 -29.55
C THR A 257 -1.54 11.98 -29.83
N ALA A 258 -2.53 11.10 -29.66
CA ALA A 258 -3.95 11.47 -29.71
C ALA A 258 -4.35 12.44 -28.58
N ILE A 259 -3.63 12.41 -27.45
CA ILE A 259 -3.87 13.27 -26.28
C ILE A 259 -3.00 14.53 -26.32
N THR A 260 -1.72 14.37 -26.68
CA THR A 260 -0.77 15.50 -26.73
C THR A 260 0.30 15.28 -27.79
N PRO A 261 0.67 16.31 -28.59
CA PRO A 261 1.76 16.20 -29.55
C PRO A 261 3.15 16.19 -28.88
N VAL A 262 3.23 16.44 -27.56
CA VAL A 262 4.49 16.49 -26.82
C VAL A 262 5.03 15.07 -26.63
N GLY A 263 6.26 14.82 -27.09
CA GLY A 263 6.96 13.55 -26.87
C GLY A 263 7.10 13.23 -25.38
N GLN A 264 6.91 11.96 -25.01
CA GLN A 264 6.92 11.52 -23.61
C GLN A 264 8.31 11.04 -23.18
N ASP A 265 8.75 11.50 -22.02
CA ASP A 265 9.95 11.07 -21.31
C ASP A 265 9.47 10.39 -20.04
N LEU A 266 9.60 9.06 -19.92
CA LEU A 266 9.04 8.31 -18.80
C LEU A 266 10.12 8.03 -17.76
N PHE A 267 9.73 7.92 -16.50
CA PHE A 267 10.64 7.37 -15.51
C PHE A 267 10.81 5.86 -15.74
N PRO A 268 11.96 5.27 -15.35
CA PRO A 268 12.21 3.83 -15.52
C PRO A 268 11.15 2.93 -14.86
N TRP A 269 10.48 3.43 -13.82
CA TRP A 269 9.45 2.70 -13.07
C TRP A 269 8.03 2.89 -13.60
N THR A 270 7.79 3.86 -14.49
CA THR A 270 6.43 4.22 -14.96
C THR A 270 5.69 3.06 -15.61
N LEU A 271 6.34 2.34 -16.53
CA LEU A 271 5.77 1.18 -17.21
C LEU A 271 6.24 -0.15 -16.60
N ARG A 272 6.62 -0.11 -15.31
CA ARG A 272 7.03 -1.24 -14.48
C ARG A 272 6.18 -1.24 -13.20
N ASP A 273 6.73 -0.80 -12.08
CA ASP A 273 6.11 -0.81 -10.77
C ASP A 273 4.79 -0.02 -10.71
N GLU A 274 4.73 1.14 -11.40
CA GLU A 274 3.53 1.97 -11.46
C GLU A 274 2.44 1.40 -12.38
N LEU A 275 2.71 0.34 -13.15
CA LEU A 275 1.66 -0.43 -13.84
C LEU A 275 0.97 -1.43 -12.92
N SER A 276 1.36 -1.56 -11.65
CA SER A 276 0.80 -2.55 -10.71
C SER A 276 -0.73 -2.53 -10.57
N TRP A 277 -1.43 -1.44 -10.95
CA TRP A 277 -2.89 -1.39 -11.07
C TRP A 277 -3.47 -2.45 -12.04
N VAL A 278 -2.68 -2.97 -12.99
CA VAL A 278 -3.13 -4.01 -13.92
C VAL A 278 -3.51 -5.31 -13.21
N GLU A 279 -2.94 -5.59 -12.03
CA GLU A 279 -3.21 -6.82 -11.28
C GLU A 279 -4.67 -6.91 -10.83
N PRO A 280 -5.18 -5.99 -9.97
CA PRO A 280 -6.59 -6.00 -9.60
C PRO A 280 -7.51 -5.75 -10.81
N TYR A 281 -7.08 -4.92 -11.77
CA TYR A 281 -7.90 -4.63 -12.94
C TYR A 281 -8.10 -5.88 -13.83
N TYR A 282 -7.05 -6.66 -14.07
CA TYR A 282 -7.17 -7.92 -14.82
C TYR A 282 -7.98 -8.96 -14.05
N ALA A 283 -7.78 -9.07 -12.73
CA ALA A 283 -8.58 -9.96 -11.88
C ALA A 283 -10.08 -9.64 -11.96
N ARG A 284 -10.43 -8.36 -12.14
CA ARG A 284 -11.82 -7.89 -12.24
C ARG A 284 -12.42 -8.06 -13.64
N PHE A 285 -11.69 -7.67 -14.68
CA PHE A 285 -12.26 -7.48 -16.03
C PHE A 285 -11.79 -8.51 -17.06
N HIS A 286 -10.71 -9.25 -16.79
CA HIS A 286 -10.11 -10.19 -17.71
C HIS A 286 -9.85 -9.63 -19.13
N ASP A 287 -9.42 -8.36 -19.21
CA ASP A 287 -9.06 -7.74 -20.50
C ASP A 287 -7.98 -8.58 -21.21
N ALA A 288 -8.30 -9.04 -22.42
CA ALA A 288 -7.46 -9.98 -23.18
C ALA A 288 -6.09 -9.42 -23.56
N ARG A 289 -5.88 -8.10 -23.51
CA ARG A 289 -4.59 -7.46 -23.79
C ARG A 289 -3.63 -7.56 -22.61
N LEU A 290 -4.16 -7.62 -21.39
CA LEU A 290 -3.36 -7.51 -20.17
C LEU A 290 -2.40 -8.68 -19.90
N PRO A 291 -2.71 -9.96 -20.21
CA PRO A 291 -1.76 -11.04 -20.00
C PRO A 291 -0.38 -10.80 -20.63
N ALA A 292 -0.33 -10.26 -21.86
CA ALA A 292 0.92 -9.94 -22.54
C ALA A 292 1.68 -8.75 -21.91
N ILE A 293 0.95 -7.84 -21.24
CA ILE A 293 1.55 -6.73 -20.48
C ILE A 293 2.07 -7.22 -19.12
N ILE A 294 1.30 -8.06 -18.44
CA ILE A 294 1.54 -8.54 -17.07
C ILE A 294 2.68 -9.57 -17.03
N ALA A 295 2.62 -10.61 -17.87
CA ALA A 295 3.55 -11.73 -17.84
C ALA A 295 5.04 -11.33 -17.81
N PRO A 296 5.54 -10.42 -18.67
CA PRO A 296 6.95 -10.04 -18.66
C PRO A 296 7.34 -9.07 -17.53
N ARG A 297 6.36 -8.57 -16.76
CA ARG A 297 6.58 -7.55 -15.71
C ARG A 297 6.38 -8.09 -14.30
N ARG A 298 5.73 -9.25 -14.14
CA ARG A 298 5.59 -9.87 -12.82
C ARG A 298 6.95 -10.28 -12.24
N PRO A 299 7.14 -10.17 -10.91
CA PRO A 299 6.19 -9.57 -9.96
C PRO A 299 6.16 -8.03 -10.02
N PHE A 300 5.00 -7.44 -9.78
CA PHE A 300 4.83 -6.00 -9.56
C PHE A 300 4.96 -5.68 -8.07
N THR A 301 5.83 -4.73 -7.76
CA THR A 301 6.02 -4.19 -6.41
C THR A 301 5.79 -2.69 -6.41
N GLU A 302 4.92 -2.17 -5.54
CA GLU A 302 4.74 -0.73 -5.35
C GLU A 302 4.58 -0.46 -3.86
N TRP A 303 5.56 0.21 -3.27
CA TRP A 303 5.61 0.40 -1.82
C TRP A 303 4.41 1.20 -1.31
N ARG A 304 3.81 2.11 -2.09
CA ARG A 304 2.60 2.84 -1.65
C ARG A 304 1.38 1.93 -1.45
N LEU A 305 1.45 0.71 -1.98
CA LEU A 305 0.35 -0.25 -2.05
C LEU A 305 0.63 -1.50 -1.21
N GLY A 306 1.56 -1.43 -0.27
CA GLY A 306 1.90 -2.54 0.63
C GLY A 306 2.83 -3.58 0.03
N GLY A 307 3.72 -3.17 -0.88
CA GLY A 307 4.82 -4.00 -1.39
C GLY A 307 4.44 -4.86 -2.60
N GLU A 308 4.52 -6.18 -2.46
CA GLU A 308 4.27 -7.18 -3.51
C GLU A 308 2.80 -7.22 -3.98
N VAL A 309 2.44 -6.33 -4.92
CA VAL A 309 1.08 -6.22 -5.46
C VAL A 309 0.64 -7.51 -6.18
N THR A 310 1.54 -8.15 -6.94
CA THR A 310 1.23 -9.41 -7.65
C THR A 310 0.80 -10.51 -6.68
N ALA A 311 1.43 -10.62 -5.52
CA ALA A 311 1.10 -11.66 -4.55
C ALA A 311 -0.31 -11.49 -3.94
N VAL A 312 -0.80 -10.26 -3.87
CA VAL A 312 -2.07 -9.92 -3.21
C VAL A 312 -3.24 -9.88 -4.20
N TRP A 313 -2.99 -9.27 -5.35
CA TRP A 313 -4.04 -8.89 -6.30
C TRP A 313 -3.98 -9.68 -7.60
N GLY A 314 -2.87 -10.38 -7.85
CA GLY A 314 -2.67 -11.13 -9.09
C GLY A 314 -3.50 -12.40 -9.13
N VAL A 315 -4.02 -12.70 -10.33
CA VAL A 315 -4.66 -13.97 -10.66
C VAL A 315 -3.82 -14.73 -11.71
N PRO A 316 -4.01 -16.06 -11.87
CA PRO A 316 -3.36 -16.81 -12.95
C PRO A 316 -3.62 -16.17 -14.32
N LEU A 317 -2.57 -16.13 -15.15
CA LEU A 317 -2.70 -15.74 -16.57
C LEU A 317 -3.02 -16.99 -17.42
N PRO A 318 -3.64 -16.82 -18.60
CA PRO A 318 -3.96 -17.91 -19.52
C PRO A 318 -2.76 -18.67 -20.06
#